data_AF-A0A0F9ZH98-F1
#
_entry.id   AF-A0A0F9ZH98-F1
#
_cell.length_a   1.000
_cell.length_b   1.000
_cell.length_c   1.000
_cell.angle_alpha   90.00
_cell.angle_beta   90.00
_cell.angle_gamma   90.00
#
_symmetry.space_group_name_H-M   'P 1'
#
loop_
_entity.id
_entity.type
_entity.pdbx_description
1 polymer ?
#
loop_
_entity_poly.entity_id
_entity_poly.type
_entity_poly.pdbx_seq_one_letter_code
_entity_poly.pdbx_strand_id
1 'polypeptide(L)'
;MIISNSKDIKIYKEACEISVSMLKKIGEEIRDGVTPLDLDRMAGHLCDEHGVSAAFKRVNGYNFNTCISINDVAVHGIPKDTPLKKGDLVSIDFGIIHKGLNTDHCWTWSVGEPTKADRKLLKAGREAVENCIELAIEGNHTGDLGFEMERVAKHNGYNVLKMFVGHGIGKTLHDMVIVGKNKPTILTDTLKWSTTA
;
A
#
# COMPACT_ATOMS: atom_id res chain seq x y z
N MET A 1 10.53 -2.43 -16.38
CA MET A 1 11.05 -3.61 -15.65
C MET A 1 12.31 -3.18 -14.94
N ILE A 2 12.21 -2.94 -13.63
CA ILE A 2 13.26 -2.20 -12.90
C ILE A 2 14.27 -3.13 -12.22
N ILE A 3 13.89 -4.39 -12.01
CA ILE A 3 14.69 -5.44 -11.37
C ILE A 3 14.66 -6.66 -12.29
N SER A 4 15.80 -6.99 -12.89
CA SER A 4 15.90 -8.09 -13.87
C SER A 4 17.10 -9.01 -13.64
N ASN A 5 18.00 -8.65 -12.73
CA ASN A 5 19.16 -9.45 -12.39
C ASN A 5 19.00 -10.08 -11.00
N SER A 6 19.65 -11.22 -10.78
CA SER A 6 19.52 -12.01 -9.55
C SER A 6 19.96 -11.26 -8.29
N LYS A 7 20.90 -10.31 -8.42
CA LYS A 7 21.37 -9.49 -7.29
C LYS A 7 20.28 -8.55 -6.81
N ASP A 8 19.67 -7.79 -7.71
CA ASP A 8 18.58 -6.86 -7.38
C ASP A 8 17.37 -7.61 -6.85
N ILE A 9 17.05 -8.80 -7.38
CA ILE A 9 15.98 -9.67 -6.83
C ILE A 9 16.26 -10.05 -5.38
N LYS A 10 17.51 -10.42 -5.05
CA LYS A 10 17.88 -10.78 -3.66
C LYS A 10 17.74 -9.58 -2.73
N ILE A 11 18.22 -8.40 -3.15
CA ILE A 11 18.09 -7.15 -2.38
C ILE A 11 16.62 -6.78 -2.20
N TYR A 12 15.80 -6.96 -3.23
CA TYR A 12 14.38 -6.62 -3.16
C TYR A 12 13.62 -7.52 -2.18
N LYS A 13 13.94 -8.82 -2.15
CA LYS A 13 13.37 -9.74 -1.14
C LYS A 13 13.70 -9.30 0.29
N GLU A 14 14.97 -8.96 0.55
CA GLU A 14 15.42 -8.42 1.84
C GLU A 14 14.68 -7.12 2.18
N ALA A 15 14.53 -6.21 1.22
CA ALA A 15 13.80 -4.96 1.39
C ALA A 15 12.33 -5.21 1.77
N CYS A 16 11.63 -6.11 1.07
CA CYS A 16 10.24 -6.47 1.35
C CYS A 16 10.10 -7.12 2.74
N GLU A 17 11.01 -8.02 3.13
CA GLU A 17 11.00 -8.65 4.45
C GLU A 17 11.12 -7.61 5.59
N ILE A 18 12.03 -6.64 5.44
CA ILE A 18 12.18 -5.52 6.39
C ILE A 18 10.90 -4.67 6.40
N SER A 19 10.44 -4.24 5.23
CA SER A 19 9.28 -3.35 5.10
C SER A 19 8.00 -3.96 5.69
N VAL A 20 7.72 -5.24 5.40
CA VAL A 20 6.55 -5.96 5.91
C VAL A 20 6.65 -6.19 7.41
N SER A 21 7.85 -6.52 7.93
CA SER A 21 8.08 -6.65 9.37
C SER A 21 7.79 -5.34 10.10
N MET A 22 8.23 -4.21 9.55
CA MET A 22 7.96 -2.88 10.11
C MET A 22 6.47 -2.52 10.04
N LEU A 23 5.82 -2.73 8.89
CA LEU A 23 4.37 -2.50 8.74
C LEU A 23 3.55 -3.32 9.73
N LYS A 24 3.93 -4.58 9.96
CA LYS A 24 3.30 -5.44 10.97
C LYS A 24 3.45 -4.87 12.38
N LYS A 25 4.66 -4.45 12.78
CA LYS A 25 4.91 -3.83 14.09
C LYS A 25 4.09 -2.56 14.29
N ILE A 26 3.97 -1.72 13.26
CA ILE A 26 3.13 -0.52 13.30
C ILE A 26 1.66 -0.92 13.49
N GLY A 27 1.19 -1.93 12.76
CA GLY A 27 -0.17 -2.45 12.88
C GLY A 27 -0.51 -3.05 14.24
N GLU A 28 0.47 -3.64 14.94
CA GLU A 28 0.30 -4.18 16.31
C GLU A 28 0.00 -3.09 17.35
N GLU A 29 0.37 -1.83 17.07
CA GLU A 29 0.07 -0.68 17.94
C GLU A 29 -1.30 -0.03 17.67
N ILE A 30 -2.06 -0.52 16.67
CA ILE A 30 -3.40 0.01 16.37
C ILE A 30 -4.37 -0.36 17.49
N ARG A 31 -4.78 0.65 18.26
CA ARG A 31 -5.76 0.53 19.35
C ARG A 31 -6.42 1.88 19.62
N ASP A 32 -7.55 1.80 20.34
CA ASP A 32 -8.31 2.96 20.81
C ASP A 32 -7.40 3.94 21.54
N GLY A 33 -7.46 5.23 21.16
CA GLY A 33 -6.67 6.30 21.77
C GLY A 33 -5.31 6.58 21.13
N VAL A 34 -4.73 5.68 20.33
CA VAL A 34 -3.48 5.96 19.60
C VAL A 34 -3.75 6.92 18.45
N THR A 35 -2.85 7.88 18.19
CA THR A 35 -3.00 8.79 17.05
C THR A 35 -2.28 8.22 15.81
N PRO A 36 -2.80 8.44 14.59
CA PRO A 36 -2.06 8.17 13.36
C PRO A 36 -0.69 8.84 13.32
N LEU A 37 -0.54 10.03 13.92
CA LEU A 37 0.74 10.73 13.98
C LEU A 37 1.77 9.97 14.84
N ASP A 38 1.35 9.31 15.91
CA ASP A 38 2.25 8.46 16.71
C ASP A 38 2.69 7.21 15.94
N LEU A 39 1.78 6.61 15.16
CA LEU A 39 2.11 5.50 14.26
C LEU A 39 3.11 5.92 13.16
N ASP A 40 2.95 7.12 12.60
CA ASP A 40 3.90 7.69 11.63
C ASP A 40 5.30 7.95 12.24
N ARG A 41 5.35 8.46 13.48
CA ARG A 41 6.60 8.64 14.22
C ARG A 41 7.29 7.30 14.48
N MET A 42 6.52 6.28 14.89
CA MET A 42 7.02 4.91 15.07
C MET A 42 7.63 4.36 13.76
N ALA A 43 6.97 4.58 12.62
CA ALA A 43 7.50 4.17 11.32
C ALA A 43 8.87 4.81 11.01
N GLY A 44 9.04 6.10 11.35
CA GLY A 44 10.32 6.80 11.25
C GLY A 44 11.39 6.17 12.13
N HIS A 45 11.08 5.91 13.41
CA HIS A 45 12.02 5.25 14.34
C HIS A 45 12.44 3.86 13.85
N LEU A 46 11.49 3.06 13.34
CA LEU A 46 11.80 1.75 12.77
C LEU A 46 12.71 1.86 11.54
N CYS A 47 12.56 2.91 10.72
CA CYS A 47 13.47 3.15 9.59
C CYS A 47 14.90 3.40 10.07
N ASP A 48 15.06 4.25 11.09
CA ASP A 48 16.36 4.56 11.68
C ASP A 48 17.02 3.30 12.28
N GLU A 49 16.26 2.47 13.00
CA GLU A 49 16.74 1.20 13.57
C GLU A 49 17.26 0.21 12.52
N HIS A 50 16.63 0.17 11.33
CA HIS A 50 17.03 -0.73 10.25
C HIS A 50 18.00 -0.09 9.25
N GLY A 51 18.38 1.17 9.45
CA GLY A 51 19.27 1.90 8.54
C GLY A 51 18.68 2.11 7.14
N VAL A 52 17.36 2.29 7.04
CA VAL A 52 16.62 2.52 5.79
C VAL A 52 15.93 3.89 5.82
N SER A 53 15.38 4.34 4.69
CA SER A 53 14.59 5.58 4.64
C SER A 53 13.13 5.27 4.31
N ALA A 54 12.17 6.00 4.87
CA ALA A 54 10.79 5.97 4.40
C ALA A 54 10.72 6.48 2.94
N ALA A 55 10.06 5.73 2.06
CA ALA A 55 9.99 6.07 0.65
C ALA A 55 9.08 7.28 0.40
N PHE A 56 7.97 7.38 1.13
CA PHE A 56 6.91 8.36 0.85
C PHE A 56 7.32 9.79 1.22
N LYS A 57 8.16 9.94 2.25
CA LYS A 57 8.74 11.23 2.66
C LYS A 57 9.63 11.88 1.58
N ARG A 58 10.00 11.12 0.53
CA ARG A 58 10.73 11.66 -0.63
C ARG A 58 9.81 12.17 -1.74
N VAL A 59 8.51 11.93 -1.65
CA VAL A 59 7.53 12.48 -2.59
C VAL A 59 7.40 13.98 -2.33
N ASN A 60 7.60 14.79 -3.37
CA ASN A 60 7.56 16.24 -3.24
C ASN A 60 6.20 16.72 -2.72
N GLY A 61 6.20 17.51 -1.65
CA GLY A 61 4.98 18.00 -1.00
C GLY A 61 4.37 17.03 0.03
N TYR A 62 4.94 15.83 0.22
CA TYR A 62 4.54 14.88 1.25
C TYR A 62 5.61 14.77 2.34
N ASN A 63 5.22 14.97 3.60
CA ASN A 63 6.18 15.14 4.70
C ASN A 63 6.18 13.99 5.73
N PHE A 64 5.38 12.94 5.51
CA PHE A 64 5.18 11.84 6.46
C PHE A 64 5.84 10.55 5.96
N ASN A 65 6.09 9.62 6.88
CA ASN A 65 6.69 8.31 6.60
C ASN A 65 5.66 7.33 6.03
N THR A 66 4.41 7.41 6.49
CA THR A 66 3.27 6.56 6.09
C THR A 66 2.15 7.39 5.49
N CYS A 67 1.22 6.75 4.76
CA CYS A 67 -0.13 7.27 4.58
C CYS A 67 -1.08 6.48 5.47
N ILE A 68 -1.94 7.16 6.26
CA ILE A 68 -2.89 6.51 7.15
C ILE A 68 -4.29 6.99 6.81
N SER A 69 -5.08 6.09 6.22
CA SER A 69 -6.43 6.36 5.73
C SER A 69 -7.45 5.67 6.64
N ILE A 70 -8.35 6.45 7.22
CA ILE A 70 -9.33 5.97 8.21
C ILE A 70 -10.72 6.02 7.59
N ASN A 71 -11.47 4.93 7.71
CA ASN A 71 -12.87 4.78 7.29
C ASN A 71 -13.12 5.16 5.82
N ASP A 72 -13.69 6.35 5.55
CA ASP A 72 -14.09 6.84 4.24
C ASP A 72 -12.94 7.49 3.46
N VAL A 73 -11.77 7.67 4.08
CA VAL A 73 -10.55 8.08 3.37
C VAL A 73 -10.06 6.91 2.52
N ALA A 74 -10.09 7.09 1.20
CA ALA A 74 -9.75 6.03 0.24
C ALA A 74 -8.27 5.63 0.26
N VAL A 75 -7.37 6.59 0.02
CA VAL A 75 -5.90 6.44 -0.03
C VAL A 75 -5.25 7.76 0.36
N HIS A 76 -3.93 7.75 0.60
CA HIS A 76 -3.12 8.95 0.87
C HIS A 76 -3.59 9.82 2.05
N GLY A 77 -4.24 9.21 3.04
CA GLY A 77 -4.60 9.90 4.28
C GLY A 77 -3.36 10.46 4.99
N ILE A 78 -3.43 11.73 5.38
CA ILE A 78 -2.37 12.39 6.15
C ILE A 78 -2.47 11.96 7.62
N PRO A 79 -1.37 11.48 8.24
CA PRO A 79 -1.36 11.20 9.68
C PRO A 79 -1.72 12.44 10.50
N LYS A 80 -2.78 12.33 11.33
CA LYS A 80 -3.30 13.40 12.17
C LYS A 80 -3.12 13.09 13.65
N ASP A 81 -3.13 14.12 14.48
CA ASP A 81 -3.07 14.03 15.95
C ASP A 81 -4.46 13.76 16.58
N THR A 82 -5.36 13.14 15.81
CA THR A 82 -6.71 12.77 16.27
C THR A 82 -6.70 11.28 16.65
N PRO A 83 -7.03 10.93 17.91
CA PRO A 83 -7.03 9.54 18.34
C PRO A 83 -7.97 8.64 17.53
N LEU A 84 -7.49 7.45 17.20
CA LEU A 84 -8.27 6.35 16.66
C LEU A 84 -9.35 5.93 17.66
N LYS A 85 -10.50 5.47 17.15
CA LYS A 85 -11.64 5.03 17.95
C LYS A 85 -11.99 3.58 17.64
N LYS A 86 -12.52 2.87 18.64
CA LYS A 86 -13.09 1.52 18.43
C LYS A 86 -14.08 1.51 17.26
N GLY A 87 -13.91 0.55 16.36
CA GLY A 87 -14.70 0.41 15.15
C GLY A 87 -14.12 1.10 13.92
N ASP A 88 -13.07 1.92 14.05
CA ASP A 88 -12.39 2.48 12.88
C ASP A 88 -11.71 1.38 12.06
N LEU A 89 -11.81 1.49 10.74
CA LEU A 89 -10.95 0.78 9.80
C LEU A 89 -9.79 1.66 9.38
N VAL A 90 -8.57 1.17 9.56
CA VAL A 90 -7.33 1.95 9.41
C VAL A 90 -6.44 1.27 8.39
N SER A 91 -6.32 1.86 7.22
CA SER A 91 -5.36 1.46 6.20
C SER A 91 -4.05 2.19 6.42
N ILE A 92 -2.95 1.46 6.63
CA ILE A 92 -1.60 2.04 6.67
C ILE A 92 -0.88 1.59 5.41
N ASP A 93 -0.47 2.58 4.64
CA ASP A 93 0.37 2.44 3.47
C ASP A 93 1.80 2.85 3.83
N PHE A 94 2.76 1.99 3.52
CA PHE A 94 4.14 2.15 3.93
C PHE A 94 5.14 1.47 3.00
N GLY A 95 6.20 2.21 2.69
CA GLY A 95 7.31 1.76 1.87
C GLY A 95 8.64 2.30 2.37
N ILE A 96 9.72 1.55 2.12
CA ILE A 96 11.08 1.94 2.47
C ILE A 96 11.99 1.96 1.24
N ILE A 97 13.12 2.66 1.36
CA ILE A 97 14.23 2.60 0.42
C ILE A 97 15.36 1.81 1.07
N HIS A 98 15.63 0.63 0.54
CA HIS A 98 16.71 -0.25 0.96
C HIS A 98 17.67 -0.49 -0.20
N LYS A 99 18.94 -0.10 -0.04
CA LYS A 99 20.00 -0.25 -1.06
C LYS A 99 19.58 0.26 -2.45
N GLY A 100 18.81 1.36 -2.49
CA GLY A 100 18.35 2.01 -3.72
C GLY A 100 17.09 1.40 -4.36
N LEU A 101 16.44 0.44 -3.71
CA LEU A 101 15.16 -0.12 -4.13
C LEU A 101 14.06 0.28 -3.14
N ASN A 102 12.90 0.66 -3.68
CA ASN A 102 11.70 1.10 -2.97
C ASN A 102 10.78 -0.10 -2.78
N THR A 103 10.20 -0.27 -1.60
CA THR A 103 9.07 -1.16 -1.35
C THR A 103 7.79 -0.35 -1.21
N ASP A 104 6.64 -1.02 -1.30
CA ASP A 104 5.34 -0.41 -1.14
C ASP A 104 4.32 -1.45 -0.69
N HIS A 105 3.72 -1.25 0.47
CA HIS A 105 2.80 -2.19 1.10
C HIS A 105 1.71 -1.46 1.86
N CYS A 106 0.47 -1.85 1.61
CA CYS A 106 -0.69 -1.37 2.35
C CYS A 106 -1.43 -2.54 3.01
N TRP A 107 -1.95 -2.29 4.20
CA TRP A 107 -2.83 -3.21 4.90
C TRP A 107 -3.89 -2.44 5.69
N THR A 108 -5.07 -3.02 5.84
CA THR A 108 -6.17 -2.45 6.62
C THR A 108 -6.42 -3.25 7.90
N TRP A 109 -6.40 -2.55 9.04
CA TRP A 109 -6.74 -3.09 10.35
C TRP A 109 -8.08 -2.54 10.84
N SER A 110 -8.66 -3.23 11.82
CA SER A 110 -9.80 -2.74 12.59
C SER A 110 -9.32 -2.36 13.99
N VAL A 111 -9.78 -1.22 14.50
CA VAL A 111 -9.54 -0.81 15.89
C VAL A 111 -10.51 -1.57 16.79
N GLY A 112 -10.02 -2.65 17.40
CA GLY A 112 -10.87 -3.60 18.13
C GLY A 112 -11.65 -4.52 17.19
N GLU A 113 -12.71 -5.14 17.71
CA GLU A 113 -13.45 -6.16 16.96
C GLU A 113 -14.28 -5.53 15.82
N PRO A 114 -14.05 -5.94 14.55
CA PRO A 114 -14.79 -5.40 13.42
C PRO A 114 -16.27 -5.79 13.46
N THR A 115 -17.14 -5.04 12.79
CA THR A 115 -18.51 -5.49 12.57
C THR A 115 -18.57 -6.63 11.54
N LYS A 116 -19.74 -7.27 11.37
CA LYS A 116 -19.94 -8.25 10.30
C LYS A 116 -19.77 -7.60 8.91
N ALA A 117 -20.16 -6.34 8.76
CA ALA A 117 -20.02 -5.60 7.50
C ALA A 117 -18.53 -5.33 7.21
N ASP A 118 -17.77 -4.91 8.23
CA ASP A 118 -16.34 -4.64 8.10
C ASP A 118 -15.55 -5.90 7.78
N ARG A 119 -15.84 -7.02 8.47
CA ARG A 119 -15.24 -8.33 8.15
C ARG A 119 -15.48 -8.73 6.71
N LYS A 120 -16.68 -8.47 6.18
CA LYS A 120 -17.02 -8.76 4.78
C LYS A 120 -16.22 -7.87 3.83
N LEU A 121 -16.09 -6.57 4.13
CA LEU A 121 -15.32 -5.63 3.32
C LEU A 121 -13.83 -6.00 3.29
N LEU A 122 -13.22 -6.21 4.45
CA LEU A 122 -11.82 -6.60 4.59
C LEU A 122 -11.52 -7.92 3.87
N LYS A 123 -12.42 -8.91 4.01
CA LYS A 123 -12.29 -10.19 3.31
C LYS A 123 -12.37 -10.02 1.79
N ALA A 124 -13.34 -9.25 1.29
CA ALA A 124 -13.49 -9.02 -0.15
C ALA A 124 -12.28 -8.30 -0.75
N GLY A 125 -11.73 -7.30 -0.07
CA GLY A 125 -10.50 -6.62 -0.49
C GLY A 125 -9.30 -7.56 -0.50
N ARG A 126 -9.16 -8.40 0.53
CA ARG A 126 -8.09 -9.41 0.61
C ARG A 126 -8.17 -10.43 -0.51
N GLU A 127 -9.35 -11.00 -0.73
CA GLU A 127 -9.60 -11.99 -1.78
C GLU A 127 -9.32 -11.41 -3.17
N ALA A 128 -9.72 -10.16 -3.42
CA ALA A 128 -9.45 -9.48 -4.69
C ALA A 128 -7.95 -9.38 -4.99
N VAL A 129 -7.12 -9.07 -3.99
CA VAL A 129 -5.66 -8.99 -4.16
C VAL A 129 -5.03 -10.38 -4.30
N GLU A 130 -5.43 -11.34 -3.45
CA GLU A 130 -4.86 -12.69 -3.47
C GLU A 130 -5.14 -13.42 -4.79
N ASN A 131 -6.34 -13.30 -5.34
CA ASN A 131 -6.68 -13.92 -6.63
C ASN A 131 -5.80 -13.38 -7.78
N CYS A 132 -5.38 -12.11 -7.70
CA CYS A 132 -4.52 -11.51 -8.72
C CYS A 132 -3.07 -12.01 -8.69
N ILE A 133 -2.60 -12.61 -7.59
CA ILE A 133 -1.23 -13.14 -7.49
C ILE A 133 -1.00 -14.25 -8.53
N GLU A 134 -1.96 -15.16 -8.66
CA GLU A 134 -1.89 -16.27 -9.62
C GLU A 134 -2.04 -15.80 -11.07
N LEU A 135 -2.63 -14.62 -11.29
CA LEU A 135 -2.79 -14.01 -12.60
C LEU A 135 -1.57 -13.18 -13.02
N ALA A 136 -0.67 -12.83 -12.09
CA ALA A 136 0.51 -12.01 -12.35
C ALA A 136 1.68 -12.81 -13.00
N ILE A 137 1.39 -13.50 -14.09
CA ILE A 137 2.31 -14.38 -14.83
C ILE A 137 2.61 -13.85 -16.24
N GLU A 138 3.70 -14.34 -16.85
CA GLU A 138 4.04 -14.01 -18.23
C GLU A 138 2.91 -14.43 -19.19
N GLY A 139 2.48 -13.51 -20.04
CA GLY A 139 1.40 -13.73 -21.02
C GLY A 139 0.09 -13.04 -20.66
N ASN A 140 -0.13 -12.71 -19.40
CA ASN A 140 -1.29 -11.93 -18.95
C ASN A 140 -1.04 -10.42 -19.04
N HIS A 141 -2.12 -9.65 -18.91
CA HIS A 141 -2.13 -8.19 -18.90
C HIS A 141 -2.56 -7.62 -17.54
N THR A 142 -2.18 -6.38 -17.24
CA THR A 142 -2.67 -5.67 -16.05
C THR A 142 -4.18 -5.51 -16.02
N GLY A 143 -4.81 -5.46 -17.20
CA GLY A 143 -6.27 -5.45 -17.35
C GLY A 143 -6.94 -6.72 -16.81
N ASP A 144 -6.28 -7.87 -16.87
CA ASP A 144 -6.80 -9.13 -16.32
C ASP A 144 -6.85 -9.07 -14.79
N LEU A 145 -5.83 -8.44 -14.17
CA LEU A 145 -5.81 -8.19 -12.73
C LEU A 145 -6.93 -7.24 -12.32
N GLY A 146 -7.08 -6.12 -13.07
CA GLY A 146 -8.15 -5.14 -12.81
C GLY A 146 -9.54 -5.75 -12.98
N PHE A 147 -9.73 -6.61 -13.97
CA PHE A 147 -10.98 -7.35 -14.18
C PHE A 147 -11.29 -8.27 -13.00
N GLU A 148 -10.31 -9.05 -12.52
CA GLU A 148 -10.50 -9.94 -11.38
C GLU A 148 -10.82 -9.18 -10.09
N MET A 149 -10.12 -8.08 -9.82
CA MET A 149 -10.41 -7.22 -8.67
C MET A 149 -11.84 -6.65 -8.74
N GLU A 150 -12.26 -6.14 -9.89
CA GLU A 150 -13.61 -5.60 -10.08
C GLU A 150 -14.68 -6.70 -9.96
N ARG A 151 -14.39 -7.91 -10.47
CA ARG A 151 -15.29 -9.08 -10.37
C ARG A 151 -15.53 -9.46 -8.92
N VAL A 152 -14.47 -9.58 -8.10
CA VAL A 152 -14.59 -9.90 -6.66
C VAL A 152 -15.33 -8.81 -5.90
N ALA A 153 -15.02 -7.54 -6.15
CA ALA A 153 -15.71 -6.41 -5.53
C ALA A 153 -17.22 -6.42 -5.84
N LYS A 154 -17.60 -6.50 -7.12
CA LYS A 154 -19.01 -6.52 -7.56
C LYS A 154 -19.76 -7.73 -7.03
N HIS A 155 -19.14 -8.91 -7.03
CA HIS A 155 -19.73 -10.13 -6.48
C HIS A 155 -20.10 -9.97 -5.00
N ASN A 156 -19.29 -9.23 -4.24
CA ASN A 156 -19.54 -8.94 -2.84
C ASN A 156 -20.47 -7.73 -2.60
N GLY A 157 -20.89 -7.03 -3.66
CA GLY A 157 -21.77 -5.85 -3.57
C GLY A 157 -21.03 -4.53 -3.34
N TYR A 158 -19.74 -4.47 -3.68
CA TYR A 158 -18.90 -3.28 -3.58
C TYR A 158 -18.55 -2.69 -4.96
N ASN A 159 -18.05 -1.46 -4.96
CA ASN A 159 -17.54 -0.77 -6.15
C ASN A 159 -16.01 -0.62 -6.06
N VAL A 160 -15.37 -0.40 -7.21
CA VAL A 160 -13.94 -0.09 -7.31
C VAL A 160 -13.72 1.40 -7.59
N LEU A 161 -12.71 1.98 -6.96
CA LEU A 161 -12.27 3.34 -7.27
C LEU A 161 -11.50 3.33 -8.60
N LYS A 162 -11.93 4.16 -9.56
CA LYS A 162 -11.31 4.21 -10.90
C LYS A 162 -10.17 5.24 -11.02
N MET A 163 -10.03 6.10 -10.02
CA MET A 163 -9.09 7.22 -10.03
C MET A 163 -7.69 6.86 -9.51
N PHE A 164 -7.54 5.68 -8.92
CA PHE A 164 -6.26 5.16 -8.43
C PHE A 164 -6.00 3.78 -9.04
N VAL A 165 -4.72 3.50 -9.27
CA VAL A 165 -4.25 2.33 -10.01
C VAL A 165 -2.96 1.82 -9.36
N GLY A 166 -2.68 0.53 -9.54
CA GLY A 166 -1.37 -0.02 -9.21
C GLY A 166 -0.28 0.51 -10.14
N HIS A 167 0.98 0.39 -9.71
CA HIS A 167 2.16 0.87 -10.44
C HIS A 167 3.32 -0.12 -10.37
N GLY A 168 4.29 0.06 -11.27
CA GLY A 168 5.59 -0.57 -11.14
C GLY A 168 6.33 0.02 -9.95
N ILE A 169 7.16 -0.81 -9.30
CA ILE A 169 7.92 -0.47 -8.10
C ILE A 169 9.34 -1.06 -8.21
N GLY A 170 10.34 -0.38 -7.67
CA GLY A 170 11.75 -0.80 -7.72
C GLY A 170 12.70 0.35 -7.46
N LYS A 171 13.50 0.77 -8.45
CA LYS A 171 14.41 1.93 -8.31
C LYS A 171 13.68 3.26 -8.13
N THR A 172 12.43 3.35 -8.58
CA THR A 172 11.52 4.46 -8.30
C THR A 172 10.31 3.98 -7.52
N LEU A 173 9.64 4.89 -6.82
CA LEU A 173 8.43 4.61 -6.06
C LEU A 173 7.25 4.29 -7.00
N HIS A 174 7.08 5.08 -8.06
CA HIS A 174 6.10 4.83 -9.11
C HIS A 174 6.81 4.66 -10.46
N ASP A 175 6.44 3.63 -11.21
CA ASP A 175 6.90 3.39 -12.59
C ASP A 175 5.81 2.68 -13.42
N MET A 176 6.08 2.49 -14.70
CA MET A 176 5.24 1.72 -15.60
C MET A 176 5.14 0.25 -15.17
N VAL A 177 3.92 -0.27 -15.15
CA VAL A 177 3.65 -1.69 -14.93
C VAL A 177 3.94 -2.47 -16.20
N ILE A 178 4.67 -3.58 -16.07
CA ILE A 178 4.90 -4.54 -17.15
C ILE A 178 4.54 -5.93 -16.63
N VAL A 179 3.49 -6.52 -17.19
CA VAL A 179 3.16 -7.94 -17.06
C VAL A 179 3.38 -8.56 -18.44
N GLY A 180 4.28 -9.55 -18.56
CA GLY A 180 4.63 -10.19 -19.83
C GLY A 180 5.62 -9.43 -20.74
N LYS A 181 5.83 -9.95 -21.96
CA LYS A 181 6.82 -9.46 -22.95
C LYS A 181 6.32 -8.33 -23.88
N ASN A 182 5.05 -7.94 -23.81
CA ASN A 182 4.47 -6.94 -24.73
C ASN A 182 3.99 -5.67 -24.02
N LYS A 183 4.50 -4.54 -24.52
CA LYS A 183 4.27 -3.10 -24.30
C LYS A 183 3.67 -2.62 -22.96
N PRO A 184 4.24 -1.55 -22.36
CA PRO A 184 3.73 -0.96 -21.12
C PRO A 184 2.26 -0.58 -21.30
N THR A 185 1.39 -1.10 -20.44
CA THR A 185 0.07 -0.49 -20.27
C THR A 185 0.27 0.65 -19.31
N ILE A 186 0.38 1.86 -19.86
CA ILE A 186 0.46 3.09 -19.09
C ILE A 186 -0.86 3.24 -18.34
N LEU A 187 -0.85 2.97 -17.03
CA LEU A 187 -1.83 3.50 -16.09
C LEU A 187 -1.23 4.75 -15.44
N THR A 188 -0.69 5.68 -16.24
CA THR A 188 -0.28 7.00 -15.72
C THR A 188 -1.20 8.05 -16.28
N ASP A 189 -1.97 8.66 -15.38
CA ASP A 189 -2.08 10.11 -15.25
C ASP A 189 -3.24 10.42 -14.30
N THR A 190 -2.98 10.42 -12.98
CA THR A 190 -3.83 11.10 -11.98
C THR A 190 -3.21 11.07 -10.58
N LEU A 191 -1.96 11.52 -10.44
CA LEU A 191 -1.46 12.01 -9.16
C LEU A 191 -0.94 13.43 -9.35
N LYS A 192 -1.88 14.32 -9.70
CA LYS A 192 -1.75 15.73 -9.32
C LYS A 192 -2.11 15.79 -7.85
N TRP A 193 -1.11 15.86 -6.97
CA TRP A 193 -1.29 16.20 -5.57
C TRP A 193 -1.88 17.61 -5.50
N SER A 194 -3.21 17.73 -5.45
CA SER A 194 -3.87 19.00 -5.15
C SER A 194 -3.83 19.19 -3.64
N THR A 195 -3.01 20.13 -3.18
CA THR A 195 -2.87 20.54 -1.78
C THR A 195 -4.05 21.39 -1.28
N THR A 196 -5.28 21.08 -1.69
CA THR A 196 -6.44 21.92 -1.36
C THR A 196 -7.66 21.12 -0.91
N ALA A 197 -7.97 21.32 0.38
CA ALA A 197 -9.21 21.15 1.12
C ALA A 197 -9.70 19.73 1.42
#